data_AF-G2FWN2-F1
#
_entry.id   AF-G2FWN2-F1
#
_cell.length_a   1.000
_cell.length_b   1.000
_cell.length_c   1.000
_cell.angle_alpha   90.00
_cell.angle_beta   90.00
_cell.angle_gamma   90.00
#
_symmetry.space_group_name_H-M   'P 1'
#
loop_
_entity.id
_entity.type
_entity.pdbx_description
1 polymer ?
#
loop_
_entity_poly.entity_id
_entity_poly.type
_entity_poly.pdbx_seq_one_letter_code
_entity_poly.pdbx_strand_id
1 'polypeptide(L)' 'MIWLDVDKPTHKCTLHTDGSCTYWQKKRETKFKGLGKLKYDGGWLNFVSAEQAMLYYQSNFPNYEFIDHC' A
#
# COMPACT_ATOMS: atom_id res chain seq x y z
N MET A 1 -2.19 6.92 11.15
CA MET A 1 -1.54 5.71 10.62
C MET A 1 -1.71 5.74 9.13
N ILE A 2 -0.68 5.43 8.35
CA ILE A 2 -0.74 5.51 6.89
C ILE A 2 -0.55 4.12 6.32
N TRP A 3 -1.29 3.80 5.27
CA TRP A 3 -1.22 2.51 4.60
C TRP A 3 -0.87 2.70 3.13
N LEU A 4 0.05 1.90 2.64
CA LEU A 4 0.35 1.78 1.23
C LEU A 4 -0.16 0.42 0.77
N ASP A 5 -1.12 0.41 -0.16
CA ASP A 5 -1.53 -0.79 -0.85
C ASP A 5 -0.64 -1.01 -2.08
N VAL A 6 0.21 -2.03 -2.02
CA VAL A 6 1.01 -2.47 -3.17
C VAL A 6 0.23 -3.55 -3.91
N ASP A 7 -0.09 -3.26 -5.17
CA ASP A 7 -0.76 -4.18 -6.09
C ASP A 7 0.19 -4.53 -7.24
N LYS A 8 0.77 -5.73 -7.17
CA LYS A 8 1.72 -6.20 -8.18
C LYS A 8 1.04 -6.57 -9.50
N PRO A 9 -0.13 -7.25 -9.54
CA PRO A 9 -0.78 -7.58 -10.80
C PRO A 9 -1.09 -6.36 -11.67
N THR A 10 -1.43 -5.22 -11.05
CA THR A 10 -1.76 -3.98 -11.76
C THR A 10 -0.62 -2.96 -11.80
N HIS A 11 0.54 -3.28 -11.23
CA HIS A 11 1.67 -2.36 -11.06
C HIS A 11 1.27 -1.01 -10.44
N LYS A 12 0.48 -1.04 -9.36
CA LYS A 12 0.01 0.15 -8.65
C LYS A 12 0.47 0.17 -7.18
N CYS A 13 0.69 1.35 -6.66
CA CYS A 13 0.90 1.63 -5.25
C CYS A 13 -0.07 2.74 -4.82
N THR A 14 -1.04 2.41 -3.97
CA THR A 14 -2.08 3.35 -3.54
C THR A 14 -1.86 3.78 -2.10
N LEU A 15 -1.68 5.07 -1.86
CA LEU A 15 -1.51 5.65 -0.53
C LEU A 15 -2.86 5.96 0.09
N HIS A 16 -3.03 5.54 1.34
CA HIS A 16 -4.20 5.80 2.17
C HIS A 16 -3.74 6.45 3.48
N THR A 17 -4.04 7.74 3.65
CA THR A 17 -3.69 8.54 4.82
C THR A 17 -4.86 8.78 5.78
N ASP A 18 -6.10 8.76 5.28
CA ASP A 18 -7.29 8.91 6.11
C ASP A 18 -7.75 7.60 6.79
N GLY A 19 -7.86 7.65 8.13
CA GLY A 19 -8.41 6.57 8.97
C GLY A 19 -9.85 6.18 8.68
N SER A 20 -10.62 7.08 8.06
CA SER A 20 -12.00 6.83 7.65
C SER A 20 -12.11 6.04 6.33
N CYS A 21 -10.99 5.83 5.62
CA CYS A 21 -10.98 5.16 4.33
C CYS A 21 -11.55 3.73 4.39
N THR A 22 -12.57 3.46 3.58
CA THR A 22 -13.25 2.15 3.60
C THR A 22 -12.34 1.00 3.15
N TYR A 23 -11.40 1.24 2.25
CA TYR A 23 -10.41 0.25 1.81
C TYR A 23 -9.48 -0.16 2.94
N TRP A 24 -8.96 0.81 3.70
CA TRP A 24 -8.20 0.55 4.92
C TRP A 24 -9.01 -0.33 5.87
N GLN A 25 -10.25 0.05 6.18
CA GLN A 25 -11.06 -0.62 7.20
C GLN A 25 -11.37 -2.08 6.82
N LYS A 26 -11.50 -2.36 5.53
CA LYS A 26 -11.82 -3.70 5.01
C LYS A 26 -10.58 -4.54 4.67
N LYS A 27 -9.37 -3.97 4.75
CA LYS A 27 -8.14 -4.69 4.40
C LYS A 27 -7.98 -5.92 5.30
N ARG A 28 -7.57 -7.02 4.70
CA ARG A 28 -7.30 -8.27 5.39
C ARG A 28 -6.22 -9.03 4.66
N GLU A 29 -5.50 -9.85 5.40
CA GLU A 29 -4.60 -10.81 4.78
C GLU A 29 -5.40 -11.83 3.97
N THR A 30 -4.93 -12.12 2.76
CA THR A 30 -5.46 -13.20 1.91
C THR A 30 -4.34 -14.20 1.60
N LYS A 31 -4.66 -15.25 0.84
CA LYS A 31 -3.67 -16.22 0.36
C LYS A 31 -2.53 -15.54 -0.42
N PHE A 32 -2.85 -14.53 -1.22
CA PHE A 32 -1.92 -13.92 -2.16
C PHE A 32 -1.59 -12.45 -1.90
N LYS A 33 -2.35 -11.75 -1.04
CA LYS A 33 -2.12 -10.35 -0.64
C LYS A 33 -1.87 -10.27 0.87
N GLY A 34 -0.73 -9.72 1.27
CA GLY A 34 -0.30 -9.68 2.67
C GLY A 34 -0.84 -8.47 3.44
N LEU A 35 -0.78 -8.55 4.77
CA LEU A 35 -1.01 -7.44 5.69
C LEU A 35 0.24 -7.28 6.58
N GLY A 36 0.85 -6.10 6.56
CA GLY A 36 2.15 -5.83 7.19
C GLY A 36 3.35 -6.43 6.44
N LYS A 37 3.11 -7.14 5.33
CA LYS A 37 4.13 -7.76 4.48
C LYS A 37 3.61 -7.91 3.06
N LEU A 38 4.51 -8.09 2.10
CA LEU A 38 4.15 -8.39 0.72
C LEU A 38 4.04 -9.91 0.50
N LYS A 39 3.09 -10.31 -0.33
CA LYS A 39 2.94 -11.65 -0.88
C LYS A 39 3.04 -11.61 -2.41
N TYR A 40 2.53 -12.65 -3.08
CA TYR A 40 2.57 -12.79 -4.53
C TYR A 40 1.91 -11.61 -5.25
N ASP A 41 0.68 -11.24 -4.84
CA ASP A 41 -0.07 -10.12 -5.43
C ASP A 41 0.26 -8.76 -4.80
N GLY A 42 1.16 -8.74 -3.82
CA GLY A 42 1.53 -7.55 -3.05
C GLY A 42 0.93 -7.57 -1.64
N GLY A 43 0.54 -6.41 -1.11
CA GLY A 43 0.08 -6.31 0.28
C GLY A 43 -0.06 -4.89 0.80
N TRP A 44 -0.67 -4.82 1.98
CA TRP A 44 -0.88 -3.59 2.73
C TRP A 44 0.28 -3.36 3.68
N LEU A 45 1.03 -2.27 3.49
CA LEU A 45 2.16 -1.89 4.33
C LEU A 45 1.80 -0.66 5.15
N ASN A 46 2.16 -0.66 6.44
CA ASN A 46 1.88 0.46 7.32
C ASN A 46 3.13 1.33 7.48
N PHE A 47 2.90 2.65 7.55
CA PHE A 47 3.94 3.64 7.76
C PHE A 47 3.50 4.67 8.81
N VAL A 48 4.47 5.36 9.39
CA VAL A 48 4.21 6.44 10.36
C VAL A 48 3.90 7.77 9.68
N SER A 49 4.43 8.00 8.46
CA SER A 49 4.20 9.21 7.66
C SER A 49 4.05 8.88 6.16
N ALA A 50 3.43 9.80 5.40
CA ALA A 50 3.26 9.68 3.95
C ALA A 50 4.61 9.73 3.24
N GLU A 51 5.55 10.52 3.76
CA GLU A 51 6.91 10.63 3.26
C GLU A 51 7.65 9.29 3.36
N GLN A 52 7.51 8.56 4.47
CA GLN A 52 8.12 7.23 4.57
C GLN A 52 7.53 6.24 3.58
N ALA A 53 6.21 6.28 3.36
CA ALA A 53 5.55 5.45 2.35
C ALA A 53 6.03 5.81 0.94
N MET A 54 6.21 7.10 0.64
CA MET A 54 6.72 7.60 -0.64
C MET A 54 8.17 7.16 -0.88
N LEU A 55 9.05 7.29 0.11
CA LEU A 55 10.44 6.83 0.02
C LEU A 55 10.52 5.31 -0.20
N TYR A 56 9.66 4.55 0.48
CA TYR A 56 9.56 3.11 0.27
C TYR A 56 9.11 2.77 -1.16
N TYR A 57 8.07 3.44 -1.67
CA TYR A 57 7.60 3.29 -3.04
C TYR A 57 8.71 3.61 -4.06
N GLN A 58 9.37 4.76 -3.94
CA GLN A 58 10.42 5.18 -4.86
C GLN A 58 11.60 4.18 -4.90
N SER A 59 11.93 3.59 -3.75
CA SER A 59 13.06 2.66 -3.64
C SER A 59 12.74 1.26 -4.17
N ASN A 60 11.50 0.78 -4.02
CA ASN A 60 11.15 -0.62 -4.27
C ASN A 60 10.28 -0.82 -5.53
N PHE A 61 9.48 0.19 -5.89
CA PHE A 61 8.50 0.13 -6.97
C PHE A 61 8.54 1.39 -7.87
N PRO A 62 9.72 1.88 -8.30
CA PRO A 62 9.83 3.13 -9.06
C PRO A 62 9.08 3.14 -10.40
N ASN A 63 8.79 1.96 -10.94
CA ASN A 63 8.09 1.79 -12.21
C ASN A 63 6.58 1.55 -12.05
N TYR A 64 6.06 1.57 -10.82
CA TYR A 64 4.63 1.37 -10.56
C TYR A 64 3.92 2.72 -10.60
N GLU A 65 2.63 2.72 -10.91
CA GLU A 65 1.81 3.92 -10.79
C GLU A 65 1.56 4.23 -9.31
N PHE A 66 1.87 5.45 -8.90
CA PHE A 66 1.56 5.94 -7.55
C PHE A 66 0.24 6.71 -7.54
N ILE A 67 -0.67 6.31 -6.65
CA ILE A 67 -1.99 6.93 -6.51
C ILE A 67 -2.13 7.44 -5.07
N ASP A 68 -2.35 8.74 -4.92
CA ASP A 68 -2.75 9.32 -3.64
C ASP A 68 -4.28 9.29 -3.55
N HIS A 69 -4.82 8.40 -2.72
CA HIS A 69 -6.26 8.13 -2.70
C HIS A 69 -7.04 8.98 -1.68
N CYS A 70 -6.48 9.17 -0.49
CA CYS A 70 -7.14 9.87 0.61
C CYS A 70 -6.17 10.31 1.69
#